data_AF-A0A9E5AZI6-F1
#
_entry.id   AF-A0A9E5AZI6-F1
#
_cell.length_a   1.000
_cell.length_b   1.000
_cell.length_c   1.000
_cell.angle_alpha   90.00
_cell.angle_beta   90.00
_cell.angle_gamma   90.00
#
_symmetry.space_group_name_H-M   'P 1'
#
loop_
_entity.id
_entity.type
_entity.pdbx_description
1 polymer ?
#
loop_
_entity_poly.entity_id
_entity_poly.type
_entity_poly.pdbx_seq_one_letter_code
_entity_poly.pdbx_strand_id
1 'polypeptide(L)'
;MNPFTPSAPAPFASAPGPTVRAVHDEFHGDLLEVSMGPQHPSTHGVFRMVATLDGEQLVKLKPVFGYLHRNHEKIAENTTYLGSMPYTDRLDYLCSMSTNWAYALAVEKLAGQAVPERAQYLRIIMAELTRLVNHSCLVGFLFNDLGTSFTPLL
;
A
#
# COMPACT_ATOMS: atom_id res chain seq x y z
N MET A 1 5.87 44.63 15.42
CA MET A 1 5.06 43.97 14.38
C MET A 1 5.94 42.93 13.72
N ASN A 2 5.89 41.67 14.19
CA ASN A 2 6.68 40.58 13.62
C ASN A 2 5.82 39.84 12.58
N PRO A 3 6.30 39.64 11.34
CA PRO A 3 5.51 39.05 10.24
C PRO A 3 5.48 37.51 10.22
N PHE A 4 5.96 36.82 11.26
CA PHE A 4 6.05 35.36 11.29
C PHE A 4 5.47 34.78 12.59
N THR A 5 4.14 34.72 12.67
CA THR A 5 3.45 33.72 13.50
C THR A 5 2.96 32.61 12.56
N PRO A 6 3.37 31.34 12.72
CA PRO A 6 2.83 30.26 11.92
C PRO A 6 1.36 30.10 12.29
N SER A 7 0.47 30.40 11.35
CA SER A 7 -0.94 30.02 11.47
C SER A 7 -1.01 28.52 11.70
N ALA A 8 -1.64 28.11 12.80
CA ALA A 8 -1.88 26.70 13.09
C ALA A 8 -2.43 25.99 11.84
N PRO A 9 -1.92 24.80 11.47
CA PRO A 9 -2.53 24.05 10.38
C PRO A 9 -3.99 23.81 10.74
N ALA A 10 -4.89 24.16 9.83
CA ALA A 10 -6.32 23.92 10.00
C ALA A 10 -6.52 22.47 10.48
N PRO A 11 -7.37 22.21 11.49
CA PRO A 11 -7.67 20.85 11.88
C PRO A 11 -8.09 20.12 10.61
N PHE A 12 -7.47 18.95 10.37
CA PHE A 12 -7.76 18.11 9.21
C PHE A 12 -9.27 17.88 9.21
N ALA A 13 -9.98 18.70 8.43
CA ALA A 13 -11.41 18.65 8.38
C ALA A 13 -11.72 17.24 7.93
N SER A 14 -12.31 16.45 8.82
CA SER A 14 -12.92 15.19 8.44
C SER A 14 -13.87 15.55 7.32
N ALA A 15 -13.47 15.29 6.08
CA ALA A 15 -14.30 15.54 4.93
C ALA A 15 -15.65 14.92 5.27
N PRO A 16 -16.77 15.66 5.12
CA PRO A 16 -18.09 15.05 5.32
C PRO A 16 -18.08 13.79 4.46
N GLY A 17 -18.34 12.63 5.08
CA GLY A 17 -18.42 11.37 4.33
C GLY A 17 -19.29 11.64 3.10
N PRO A 18 -18.90 11.17 1.90
CA PRO A 18 -19.50 11.67 0.69
C PRO A 18 -20.98 11.31 0.71
N THR A 19 -21.84 12.30 0.95
CA THR A 19 -23.25 12.26 0.59
C THR A 19 -23.29 12.30 -0.92
N VAL A 20 -23.25 11.11 -1.54
CA VAL A 20 -23.40 11.02 -2.98
C VAL A 20 -24.86 11.28 -3.29
N ARG A 21 -25.07 12.34 -4.06
CA ARG A 21 -26.34 12.69 -4.68
C ARG A 21 -26.85 11.46 -5.43
N ALA A 22 -28.09 11.05 -5.18
CA ALA A 22 -28.83 10.23 -6.11
C ALA A 22 -28.76 10.92 -7.48
N VAL A 23 -28.00 10.35 -8.41
CA VAL A 23 -28.01 10.80 -9.80
C VAL A 23 -29.26 10.18 -10.39
N HIS A 24 -30.38 10.90 -10.29
CA HIS A 24 -31.58 10.58 -11.07
C HIS A 24 -31.25 10.93 -12.53
N ASP A 25 -30.82 9.94 -13.29
CA ASP A 25 -30.76 10.02 -14.75
C ASP A 25 -32.06 9.37 -15.27
N GLU A 26 -32.87 10.11 -16.02
CA GLU A 26 -34.27 9.75 -16.37
C GLU A 26 -34.43 8.45 -17.20
N PHE A 27 -33.33 7.75 -17.51
CA PHE A 27 -33.30 6.52 -18.32
C PHE A 27 -32.62 5.31 -17.66
N HIS A 28 -31.93 5.48 -16.53
CA HIS A 28 -31.25 4.39 -15.81
C HIS A 28 -31.88 4.22 -14.42
N GLY A 29 -32.05 2.97 -13.96
CA GLY A 29 -32.66 2.68 -12.65
C GLY A 29 -31.89 3.31 -11.48
N ASP A 30 -32.45 3.25 -10.27
CA ASP A 30 -31.81 3.80 -9.06
C ASP A 30 -30.38 3.25 -8.89
N LEU A 31 -29.37 4.12 -9.01
CA LEU A 31 -27.96 3.74 -8.80
C LEU A 31 -27.72 3.39 -7.33
N LEU A 32 -27.10 2.23 -7.09
CA LEU A 32 -26.79 1.73 -5.75
C LEU A 32 -25.34 2.04 -5.39
N GLU A 33 -25.10 2.66 -4.23
CA GLU A 33 -23.75 2.77 -3.68
C GLU A 33 -23.48 1.73 -2.60
N VAL A 34 -22.44 0.92 -2.80
CA VAL A 34 -21.98 -0.11 -1.86
C VAL A 34 -20.57 0.21 -1.40
N SER A 35 -20.38 0.30 -0.08
CA SER A 35 -19.06 0.44 0.54
C SER A 35 -18.50 -0.95 0.88
N MET A 36 -17.53 -1.42 0.11
CA MET A 36 -16.77 -2.63 0.44
C MET A 36 -15.52 -2.28 1.27
N GLY A 37 -15.33 -3.00 2.39
CA GLY A 37 -14.23 -2.79 3.34
C GLY A 37 -14.64 -1.98 4.59
N PRO A 38 -13.72 -1.76 5.56
CA PRO A 38 -12.29 -2.09 5.54
C PRO A 38 -11.97 -3.54 5.95
N GLN A 39 -12.96 -4.26 6.48
CA GLN A 39 -12.84 -5.63 6.95
C GLN A 39 -13.57 -6.55 5.95
N HIS A 40 -13.00 -6.72 4.77
CA HIS A 40 -13.50 -7.67 3.78
C HIS A 40 -12.38 -8.65 3.43
N PRO A 41 -12.63 -9.98 3.41
CA PRO A 41 -11.56 -10.97 3.22
C PRO A 41 -10.78 -10.77 1.90
N SER A 42 -11.47 -10.36 0.83
CA SER A 42 -10.86 -10.14 -0.49
C SER A 42 -10.08 -8.82 -0.63
N THR A 43 -9.92 -8.03 0.44
CA THR A 43 -9.17 -6.76 0.37
C THR A 43 -7.70 -6.89 0.74
N HIS A 44 -7.21 -8.10 1.07
CA HIS A 44 -5.81 -8.44 1.38
C HIS A 44 -5.08 -7.36 2.20
N GLY A 45 -5.73 -6.95 3.29
CA GLY A 45 -5.32 -5.81 4.10
C GLY A 45 -6.49 -4.86 4.35
N VAL A 46 -6.14 -3.63 4.73
CA VAL A 46 -7.12 -2.60 5.12
C VAL A 46 -7.36 -1.66 3.94
N PHE A 47 -8.26 -2.07 3.06
CA PHE A 47 -8.65 -1.31 1.88
C PHE A 47 -10.16 -1.13 1.84
N ARG A 48 -10.62 0.09 1.55
CA ARG A 48 -12.03 0.42 1.39
C ARG A 48 -12.26 0.96 0.00
N MET A 49 -13.30 0.48 -0.65
CA MET A 49 -13.74 0.94 -1.96
C MET A 49 -15.24 1.22 -1.95
N VAL A 50 -15.63 2.41 -2.38
CA VAL A 50 -17.03 2.78 -2.57
C VAL A 50 -17.36 2.56 -4.04
N ALA A 51 -18.20 1.58 -4.33
CA ALA A 51 -18.63 1.21 -5.68
C ALA A 51 -20.06 1.72 -5.93
N THR A 52 -20.26 2.45 -7.02
CA THR A 52 -21.58 2.83 -7.53
C THR A 52 -21.96 1.83 -8.63
N LEU A 53 -23.09 1.15 -8.44
CA LEU A 53 -23.58 0.05 -9.26
C LEU A 53 -24.87 0.46 -9.98
N ASP A 54 -24.99 0.06 -11.24
CA ASP A 54 -26.24 -0.02 -11.99
C ASP A 54 -26.56 -1.50 -12.22
N GLY A 55 -27.42 -2.06 -11.36
CA GLY A 55 -27.59 -3.51 -11.27
C GLY A 55 -26.30 -4.23 -10.90
N GLU A 56 -25.77 -5.04 -11.82
CA GLU A 56 -24.49 -5.76 -11.68
C GLU A 56 -23.30 -5.00 -12.27
N GLN A 57 -23.54 -3.90 -13.00
CA GLN A 57 -22.51 -3.15 -13.69
C GLN A 57 -21.91 -2.06 -12.80
N LEU A 58 -20.57 -2.01 -12.75
CA LEU A 58 -19.83 -1.01 -11.99
C LEU A 58 -19.72 0.29 -12.80
N VAL A 59 -20.41 1.35 -12.38
CA VAL A 59 -20.42 2.66 -13.05
C VAL A 59 -19.27 3.53 -12.54
N LYS A 60 -19.00 3.48 -11.24
CA LYS A 60 -17.95 4.29 -10.61
C LYS A 60 -17.32 3.57 -9.42
N LEU A 61 -16.01 3.69 -9.29
CA LEU A 61 -15.25 3.18 -8.15
C LEU A 61 -14.44 4.31 -7.50
N LYS A 62 -14.62 4.52 -6.19
CA LYS A 62 -13.80 5.41 -5.38
C LYS A 62 -12.99 4.62 -4.36
N PRO A 63 -11.70 4.32 -4.62
CA PRO A 63 -10.82 3.72 -3.63
C PRO A 63 -10.46 4.73 -2.54
N VAL A 64 -10.46 4.27 -1.29
CA VAL A 64 -10.08 5.07 -0.11
C VAL A 64 -8.80 4.48 0.46
N PHE A 65 -7.71 5.22 0.27
CA PHE A 65 -6.38 4.88 0.78
C PHE A 65 -6.09 5.56 2.12
N GLY A 66 -5.05 5.10 2.81
CA GLY A 66 -4.51 5.77 4.00
C GLY A 66 -4.70 5.02 5.32
N TYR A 67 -5.47 3.92 5.34
CA TYR A 67 -5.66 3.13 6.58
C TYR A 67 -4.37 2.52 7.13
N LEU A 68 -3.37 2.27 6.28
CA LEU A 68 -2.05 1.77 6.67
C LEU A 68 -0.96 2.84 6.59
N HIS A 69 -1.32 4.12 6.44
CA HIS A 69 -0.35 5.20 6.36
C HIS A 69 0.26 5.47 7.74
N ARG A 70 1.58 5.27 7.87
CA ARG A 70 2.34 5.43 9.12
C ARG A 70 3.42 6.51 9.05
N ASN A 71 3.38 7.40 8.05
CA ASN A 71 4.37 8.47 7.87
C ASN A 71 5.84 7.98 7.91
N HIS A 72 6.16 6.86 7.23
CA HIS A 72 7.52 6.30 7.27
C HIS A 72 8.59 7.29 6.79
N GLU A 73 8.29 8.12 5.80
CA GLU A 73 9.19 9.17 5.32
C GLU A 73 9.51 10.19 6.42
N LYS A 74 8.51 10.59 7.21
CA LYS A 74 8.73 11.54 8.32
C LYS A 74 9.55 10.93 9.45
N ILE A 75 9.39 9.63 9.69
CA ILE A 75 10.21 8.90 10.67
C ILE A 75 11.66 8.80 10.16
N ALA A 76 11.85 8.56 8.86
CA ALA A 76 13.18 8.47 8.26
C ALA A 76 13.94 9.80 8.34
N GLU A 77 13.27 10.96 8.28
CA GLU A 77 13.91 12.28 8.50
C GLU A 77 14.54 12.43 9.89
N ASN A 78 13.96 11.79 10.90
CA ASN A 78 14.41 11.89 12.30
C ASN A 78 15.28 10.70 12.74
N THR A 79 15.61 9.78 11.82
CA THR A 79 16.31 8.54 12.12
C THR A 79 17.62 8.45 11.33
N THR A 80 18.62 7.79 11.88
CA THR A 80 19.88 7.53 11.16
C THR A 80 19.65 6.57 9.99
N TYR A 81 20.52 6.60 8.97
CA TYR A 81 20.40 5.73 7.81
C TYR A 81 20.25 4.23 8.16
N LEU A 82 20.97 3.76 9.19
CA LEU A 82 20.87 2.38 9.69
C LEU A 82 19.59 2.14 10.49
N GLY A 83 19.12 3.14 11.26
CA GLY A 83 17.85 3.04 12.00
C GLY A 83 16.62 3.08 11.10
N SER A 84 16.75 3.61 9.87
CA SER A 84 15.68 3.60 8.86
C SER A 84 15.53 2.24 8.15
N MET A 85 16.55 1.38 8.19
CA MET A 85 16.57 0.08 7.50
C MET A 85 15.45 -0.90 7.94
N PRO A 86 15.07 -1.01 9.22
CA PRO A 86 13.95 -1.87 9.61
C PRO A 86 12.57 -1.34 9.17
N TYR A 87 12.47 -0.06 8.80
CA TYR A 87 11.22 0.51 8.30
C TYR A 87 11.01 0.23 6.81
N THR A 88 12.08 0.14 6.02
CA THR A 88 11.99 -0.22 4.60
C THR A 88 11.52 -1.66 4.40
N ASP A 89 11.88 -2.56 5.32
CA ASP A 89 11.39 -3.95 5.38
C ASP A 89 9.85 -4.00 5.44
N ARG A 90 9.22 -3.07 6.18
CA ARG A 90 7.78 -3.05 6.44
C ARG A 90 6.95 -2.37 5.35
N LEU A 91 7.57 -1.83 4.31
CA LEU A 91 6.86 -1.22 3.18
C LEU A 91 6.23 -2.30 2.30
N ASP A 92 6.96 -3.38 2.05
CA ASP A 92 6.44 -4.61 1.44
C ASP A 92 6.79 -5.78 2.36
N TYR A 93 5.79 -6.23 3.10
CA TYR A 93 5.94 -7.27 4.12
C TYR A 93 6.18 -8.67 3.52
N LEU A 94 5.96 -8.88 2.23
CA LEU A 94 6.30 -10.12 1.54
C LEU A 94 7.71 -10.06 0.94
N CYS A 95 8.12 -8.89 0.42
CA CYS A 95 9.41 -8.73 -0.27
C CYS A 95 10.45 -7.89 0.49
N SER A 96 10.53 -8.07 1.80
CA SER A 96 11.41 -7.32 2.72
C SER A 96 12.85 -7.14 2.24
N MET A 97 13.49 -8.23 1.80
CA MET A 97 14.90 -8.21 1.40
C MET A 97 15.15 -7.38 0.13
N SER A 98 14.20 -7.38 -0.81
CA SER A 98 14.32 -6.62 -2.05
C SER A 98 14.17 -5.11 -1.81
N THR A 99 13.24 -4.72 -0.94
CA THR A 99 13.00 -3.32 -0.56
C THR A 99 14.19 -2.77 0.23
N ASN A 100 14.71 -3.57 1.16
CA ASN A 100 15.94 -3.26 1.90
C ASN A 100 17.16 -3.13 0.98
N TRP A 101 17.27 -3.99 -0.04
CA TRP A 101 18.36 -3.90 -1.00
C TRP A 101 18.30 -2.61 -1.83
N ALA A 102 17.11 -2.18 -2.27
CA ALA A 102 16.94 -0.92 -2.99
C ALA A 102 17.37 0.30 -2.14
N TYR A 103 17.00 0.31 -0.86
CA TYR A 103 17.43 1.36 0.07
C TYR A 103 18.95 1.34 0.33
N ALA A 104 19.52 0.16 0.59
CA ALA A 104 20.96 0.01 0.78
C ALA A 104 21.75 0.48 -0.45
N LEU A 105 21.28 0.16 -1.66
CA LEU A 105 21.91 0.61 -2.90
C LEU A 105 21.87 2.14 -3.06
N ALA A 106 20.79 2.80 -2.63
CA ALA A 106 20.70 4.25 -2.62
C ALA A 106 21.72 4.87 -1.64
N VAL A 107 21.83 4.33 -0.43
CA VAL A 107 22.79 4.80 0.59
C VAL A 107 24.23 4.55 0.15
N GLU A 108 24.53 3.38 -0.44
CA GLU A 108 25.87 3.02 -0.94
C GLU A 108 26.31 3.93 -2.09
N LYS A 109 25.39 4.28 -3.00
CA LYS A 109 25.65 5.24 -4.07
C LYS A 109 25.94 6.64 -3.53
N LEU A 110 25.21 7.09 -2.50
CA LEU A 110 25.46 8.37 -1.84
C LEU A 110 26.80 8.40 -1.08
N ALA A 111 27.19 7.28 -0.47
CA ALA A 111 28.45 7.14 0.25
C ALA A 111 29.67 6.87 -0.66
N GLY A 112 29.46 6.52 -1.93
CA GLY A 112 30.54 6.19 -2.87
C GLY A 112 31.30 4.90 -2.51
N GLN A 113 30.67 3.97 -1.78
CA GLN A 113 31.34 2.78 -1.26
C GLN A 113 31.10 1.56 -2.16
N ALA A 114 32.19 0.86 -2.51
CA ALA A 114 32.11 -0.39 -3.25
C ALA A 114 31.77 -1.56 -2.30
N VAL A 115 30.79 -2.37 -2.69
CA VAL A 115 30.37 -3.58 -1.96
C VAL A 115 31.23 -4.77 -2.38
N PRO A 116 31.73 -5.60 -1.45
CA PRO A 116 32.53 -6.77 -1.80
C PRO A 116 31.75 -7.75 -2.69
N GLU A 117 32.45 -8.40 -3.61
CA GLU A 117 31.86 -9.29 -4.63
C GLU A 117 30.96 -10.38 -4.01
N ARG A 118 31.43 -11.01 -2.93
CA ARG A 118 30.65 -12.00 -2.18
C ARG A 118 29.29 -11.47 -1.70
N ALA A 119 29.22 -10.21 -1.25
CA ALA A 119 27.97 -9.62 -0.78
C ALA A 119 27.01 -9.30 -1.95
N GLN A 120 27.53 -9.01 -3.14
CA GLN A 120 26.69 -8.82 -4.33
C GLN A 120 26.00 -10.12 -4.74
N TYR A 121 26.73 -11.24 -4.78
CA TYR A 121 26.12 -12.54 -5.07
C TYR A 121 25.07 -12.94 -4.03
N LEU A 122 25.35 -12.75 -2.75
CA LEU A 122 24.38 -13.05 -1.68
C LEU A 122 23.09 -12.23 -1.82
N ARG A 123 23.20 -10.95 -2.19
CA ARG A 123 22.02 -10.08 -2.43
C ARG A 123 21.18 -10.59 -3.60
N ILE A 124 21.80 -11.01 -4.69
CA ILE A 124 21.10 -11.54 -5.87
C ILE A 124 20.40 -12.86 -5.52
N ILE A 125 21.10 -13.80 -4.87
CA ILE A 125 20.53 -15.09 -4.47
C ILE A 125 19.31 -14.87 -3.56
N MET A 126 19.45 -14.01 -2.54
CA MET A 126 18.35 -13.70 -1.63
C MET A 126 17.19 -12.98 -2.34
N ALA A 127 17.47 -12.03 -3.23
CA ALA A 127 16.43 -11.32 -3.98
C ALA A 127 15.62 -12.26 -4.87
N GLU A 128 16.26 -13.23 -5.52
CA GLU A 128 15.56 -14.20 -6.36
C GLU A 128 14.78 -15.24 -5.54
N LEU A 129 15.28 -15.64 -4.37
CA LEU A 129 14.51 -16.43 -3.41
C LEU A 129 13.24 -15.69 -2.95
N THR A 130 13.38 -14.41 -2.58
CA THR A 130 12.23 -13.57 -2.21
C THR A 130 11.27 -13.38 -3.38
N ARG A 131 11.76 -13.25 -4.62
CA ARG A 131 10.92 -13.18 -5.82
C ARG A 131 10.08 -14.45 -6.00
N LEU A 132 10.68 -15.63 -5.86
CA LEU A 132 9.97 -16.91 -5.95
C LEU A 132 8.88 -17.04 -4.89
N VAL A 133 9.20 -16.66 -3.64
CA VAL A 133 8.22 -16.66 -2.54
C VAL A 133 7.08 -15.70 -2.86
N ASN A 134 7.37 -14.48 -3.29
CA ASN A 134 6.35 -13.49 -3.61
C ASN A 134 5.39 -13.96 -4.72
N HIS A 135 5.92 -14.52 -5.81
CA HIS A 135 5.08 -15.01 -6.90
C HIS A 135 4.25 -16.23 -6.48
N SER A 136 4.82 -17.14 -5.70
CA SER A 136 4.09 -18.29 -5.16
C SER A 136 2.95 -17.84 -4.25
N CYS A 137 3.22 -16.88 -3.36
CA CYS A 137 2.20 -16.29 -2.49
C CYS A 137 1.11 -15.56 -3.30
N LEU A 138 1.49 -14.74 -4.27
CA LEU A 138 0.55 -14.03 -5.15
C LEU A 138 -0.42 -14.99 -5.83
N VAL A 139 0.09 -16.06 -6.43
CA VAL A 139 -0.72 -17.09 -7.10
C VAL A 139 -1.64 -17.78 -6.08
N GLY A 140 -1.12 -18.11 -4.89
CA GLY A 140 -1.93 -18.73 -3.83
C GLY A 140 -3.06 -17.83 -3.32
N PHE A 141 -2.80 -16.55 -3.09
CA PHE A 141 -3.82 -15.58 -2.67
C PHE A 141 -4.87 -15.35 -3.76
N LEU A 142 -4.45 -15.24 -5.02
CA LEU A 142 -5.36 -15.10 -6.16
C LEU A 142 -6.32 -16.29 -6.28
N PHE A 143 -5.82 -17.52 -6.18
CA PHE A 143 -6.69 -18.70 -6.23
C PHE A 143 -7.66 -18.78 -5.05
N ASN A 144 -7.26 -18.30 -3.88
CA ASN A 144 -8.14 -18.24 -2.72
C ASN A 144 -9.31 -17.26 -2.96
N ASP A 145 -9.04 -16.08 -3.51
CA ASP A 145 -10.08 -15.10 -3.86
C ASP A 145 -11.04 -15.59 -4.94
N LEU A 146 -10.56 -16.45 -5.84
CA LEU A 146 -11.38 -17.09 -6.88
C LEU A 146 -12.21 -18.28 -6.35
N GLY A 147 -12.08 -18.63 -5.07
CA GLY A 147 -12.89 -19.66 -4.40
C GLY A 147 -12.21 -21.00 -4.18
N THR A 148 -10.93 -21.17 -4.57
CA THR A 148 -10.14 -22.36 -4.22
C THR A 148 -9.51 -22.17 -2.84
N SER A 149 -10.34 -22.23 -1.80
CA SER A 149 -9.88 -22.04 -0.42
C SER A 149 -9.04 -23.23 0.06
N PHE A 150 -8.07 -22.96 0.93
CA PHE A 150 -7.18 -23.90 1.64
C PHE A 150 -6.04 -24.56 0.84
N THR A 151 -6.25 -25.10 -0.36
CA THR A 151 -5.20 -25.89 -1.05
C THR A 151 -3.98 -25.10 -1.60
N PRO A 152 -4.11 -23.86 -2.11
CA PRO A 152 -3.02 -23.24 -2.86
C PRO A 152 -2.02 -22.40 -2.02
N LEU A 153 -2.28 -22.16 -0.74
CA LEU A 153 -1.41 -21.32 0.13
C LEU A 153 -1.23 -21.89 1.55
N LEU A 154 -1.89 -23.00 1.90
CA LEU A 154 -1.82 -23.61 3.24
C LEU A 154 -0.99 -24.90 3.21
#